data_AF-A0A968M8T0-F1
#
_entry.id   AF-A0A968M8T0-F1
#
_cell.length_a   1.000
_cell.length_b   1.000
_cell.length_c   1.000
_cell.angle_alpha   90.00
_cell.angle_beta   90.00
_cell.angle_gamma   90.00
#
_symmetry.space_group_name_H-M   'P 1'
#
loop_
_entity.id
_entity.type
_entity.pdbx_description
1 polymer ?
#
loop_
_entity_poly.entity_id
_entity_poly.type
_entity_poly.pdbx_seq_one_letter_code
_entity_poly.pdbx_strand_id
1 'polypeptide(L)'
;MTLEKAPELEIHWEYFYERSIGCVGILKDWLTQAYRKALDESASTLREHHWQSYAPSIAKCLQIAAEAIEGEKAFEFESPEVSLLRQKLGLSRKLSTIISSEEISITTTSSKKTKGHPGIRQPNRDVIGGV
;
A
#
# COMPACT_ATOMS: atom_id res chain seq x y z
N MET A 1 -24.17 22.44 -6.09
CA MET A 1 -23.87 23.15 -7.35
C MET A 1 -22.88 22.32 -8.15
N THR A 2 -23.12 22.19 -9.46
CA THR A 2 -22.38 21.30 -10.37
C THR A 2 -21.62 22.10 -11.41
N LEU A 3 -20.45 21.60 -11.84
CA LEU A 3 -19.76 22.16 -13.01
C LEU A 3 -20.59 21.90 -14.28
N GLU A 4 -20.51 22.79 -15.25
CA GLU A 4 -21.31 22.74 -16.48
C GLU A 4 -20.85 21.64 -17.45
N LYS A 5 -19.54 21.36 -17.47
CA LYS A 5 -18.91 20.40 -18.36
C LYS A 5 -18.11 19.38 -17.57
N ALA A 6 -18.15 18.13 -18.02
CA ALA A 6 -17.29 17.09 -17.49
C ALA A 6 -15.82 17.41 -17.79
N PRO A 7 -14.89 17.17 -16.85
CA PRO A 7 -13.47 17.30 -17.10
C PRO A 7 -12.88 16.07 -17.80
N GLU A 8 -11.87 16.28 -18.63
CA GLU A 8 -11.11 15.22 -19.33
C GLU A 8 -9.93 14.77 -18.44
N LEU A 9 -10.21 14.08 -17.34
CA LEU A 9 -9.19 13.69 -16.36
C LEU A 9 -8.34 12.51 -16.84
N GLU A 10 -8.89 11.70 -17.73
CA GLU A 10 -8.27 10.50 -18.28
C GLU A 10 -6.97 10.84 -19.03
N ILE A 11 -6.87 12.04 -19.60
CA ILE A 11 -5.67 12.53 -20.28
C ILE A 11 -4.47 12.63 -19.32
N HIS A 12 -4.73 12.85 -18.03
CA HIS A 12 -3.71 13.02 -16.99
C HIS A 12 -3.61 11.81 -16.05
N TRP A 13 -4.06 10.62 -16.48
CA TRP A 13 -4.15 9.44 -15.62
C TRP A 13 -2.82 9.05 -14.95
N GLU A 14 -1.69 9.21 -15.65
CA GLU A 14 -0.35 8.92 -15.11
C GLU A 14 -0.04 9.80 -13.89
N TYR A 15 -0.35 11.09 -13.98
CA TYR A 15 -0.15 12.04 -12.89
C TYR A 15 -1.04 11.71 -11.69
N PHE A 16 -2.30 11.36 -11.94
CA PHE A 16 -3.21 10.94 -10.87
C PHE A 16 -2.75 9.64 -10.22
N TYR A 17 -2.26 8.69 -11.00
CA TYR A 17 -1.75 7.41 -10.51
C TYR A 17 -0.48 7.60 -9.67
N GLU A 18 0.49 8.36 -10.18
CA GLU A 18 1.75 8.68 -9.49
C GLU A 18 1.50 9.37 -8.14
N ARG A 19 0.58 10.35 -8.10
CA ARG A 19 0.34 11.14 -6.89
C ARG A 19 -0.61 10.47 -5.89
N SER A 20 -1.35 9.44 -6.30
CA SER A 20 -2.21 8.64 -5.43
C SER A 20 -1.63 7.29 -5.05
N ILE A 21 -0.55 6.84 -5.72
CA ILE A 21 0.04 5.49 -5.55
C ILE A 21 -1.04 4.40 -5.78
N GLY A 22 -1.99 4.66 -6.69
CA GLY A 22 -3.13 3.79 -6.95
C GLY A 22 -4.20 3.74 -5.84
N CYS A 23 -4.07 4.55 -4.78
CA CYS A 23 -5.05 4.63 -3.71
C CYS A 23 -6.18 5.58 -4.06
N VAL A 24 -7.35 5.03 -4.40
CA VAL A 24 -8.55 5.78 -4.78
C VAL A 24 -9.02 6.73 -3.66
N GLY A 25 -8.78 6.40 -2.39
CA GLY A 25 -9.10 7.28 -1.27
C GLY A 25 -8.36 8.62 -1.34
N ILE A 26 -7.04 8.56 -1.60
CA ILE A 26 -6.21 9.76 -1.79
C ILE A 26 -6.69 10.56 -3.00
N LEU A 27 -6.94 9.87 -4.11
CA LEU A 27 -7.41 10.51 -5.33
C LEU A 27 -8.77 11.21 -5.15
N LYS A 28 -9.70 10.57 -4.45
CA LYS A 28 -11.04 11.11 -4.17
C LYS A 28 -10.95 12.37 -3.32
N ASP A 29 -10.20 12.33 -2.23
CA ASP A 29 -10.06 13.49 -1.32
C ASP A 29 -9.40 14.66 -2.05
N TRP A 30 -8.36 14.38 -2.83
CA TRP A 30 -7.69 15.35 -3.67
C TRP A 30 -8.63 15.99 -4.71
N LEU A 31 -9.33 15.20 -5.51
CA LEU A 31 -10.25 15.71 -6.53
C LEU A 31 -11.45 16.45 -5.92
N THR A 32 -11.88 16.07 -4.72
CA THR A 32 -12.92 16.80 -3.99
C THR A 32 -12.48 18.23 -3.66
N GLN A 33 -11.24 18.41 -3.22
CA GLN A 33 -10.69 19.74 -2.93
C GLN A 33 -10.52 20.57 -4.21
N ALA A 34 -10.00 19.96 -5.28
CA ALA A 34 -9.89 20.61 -6.58
C ALA A 34 -11.26 21.05 -7.13
N TYR A 35 -12.28 20.20 -6.98
CA TYR A 35 -13.63 20.48 -7.41
C TYR A 35 -14.26 21.65 -6.64
N ARG A 36 -14.06 21.71 -5.33
CA ARG A 36 -14.49 22.87 -4.51
C ARG A 36 -13.85 24.17 -5.01
N LYS A 37 -12.54 24.16 -5.26
CA LYS A 37 -11.83 25.32 -5.81
C LYS A 37 -12.41 25.77 -7.16
N ALA A 38 -12.69 24.84 -8.06
CA ALA A 38 -13.31 25.17 -9.36
C ALA A 38 -14.72 25.78 -9.20
N LEU A 39 -15.51 25.31 -8.24
CA LEU A 39 -16.81 25.91 -7.92
C LEU A 39 -16.67 27.33 -7.35
N ASP A 40 -15.71 27.53 -6.44
CA ASP A 40 -15.44 28.84 -5.84
C ASP A 40 -15.00 29.86 -6.90
N GLU A 41 -14.25 29.40 -7.91
CA GLU A 41 -13.84 30.19 -9.08
C GLU A 41 -14.96 30.34 -10.15
N SER A 42 -16.16 29.78 -9.92
CA SER A 42 -17.26 29.73 -10.89
C SER A 42 -16.82 29.17 -12.25
N ALA A 43 -15.90 28.20 -12.25
CA ALA A 43 -15.39 27.58 -13.47
C ALA A 43 -16.43 26.65 -14.11
N SER A 44 -16.40 26.54 -15.43
CA SER A 44 -17.30 25.64 -16.18
C SER A 44 -16.86 24.18 -16.17
N THR A 45 -15.58 23.89 -15.90
CA THR A 45 -14.99 22.54 -15.83
C THR A 45 -13.74 22.52 -14.96
N LEU A 46 -13.33 21.33 -14.53
CA LEU A 46 -12.08 21.12 -13.82
C LEU A 46 -10.90 21.24 -14.80
N ARG A 47 -9.80 21.85 -14.34
CA ARG A 47 -8.58 22.14 -15.12
C ARG A 47 -7.36 21.99 -14.22
N GLU A 48 -6.18 21.84 -14.83
CA GLU A 48 -4.93 21.52 -14.12
C GLU A 48 -4.63 22.42 -12.93
N HIS A 49 -4.81 23.73 -13.09
CA HIS A 49 -4.56 24.72 -12.03
C HIS A 49 -5.46 24.54 -10.80
N HIS A 50 -6.61 23.86 -10.93
CA HIS A 50 -7.49 23.57 -9.81
C HIS A 50 -6.97 22.45 -8.92
N TRP A 51 -6.37 21.38 -9.48
CA TRP A 51 -5.92 20.23 -8.71
C TRP A 51 -4.44 20.24 -8.35
N GLN A 52 -3.58 20.92 -9.12
CA GLN A 52 -2.13 20.87 -8.91
C GLN A 52 -1.70 21.33 -7.51
N SER A 53 -2.40 22.29 -6.91
CA SER A 53 -2.12 22.80 -5.56
C SER A 53 -2.48 21.83 -4.43
N TYR A 54 -3.36 20.86 -4.69
CA TYR A 54 -3.83 19.89 -3.70
C TYR A 54 -3.17 18.51 -3.87
N ALA A 55 -2.33 18.35 -4.89
CA ALA A 55 -1.66 17.09 -5.17
C ALA A 55 -0.69 16.73 -4.02
N PRO A 56 -0.74 15.51 -3.45
CA PRO A 56 0.18 15.07 -2.39
C PRO A 56 1.64 15.29 -2.79
N SER A 57 2.50 15.90 -1.98
CA SER A 57 3.88 16.18 -2.39
C SER A 57 4.66 14.91 -2.76
N ILE A 58 5.70 15.04 -3.60
CA ILE A 58 6.55 13.89 -3.99
C ILE A 58 7.11 13.18 -2.75
N ALA A 59 7.55 13.93 -1.73
CA ALA A 59 8.03 13.36 -0.47
C ALA A 59 6.93 12.53 0.24
N LYS A 60 5.68 13.01 0.24
CA LYS A 60 4.55 12.26 0.80
C LYS A 60 4.23 11.02 -0.02
N CYS A 61 4.26 11.10 -1.35
CA CYS A 61 4.08 9.97 -2.24
C CYS A 61 5.12 8.87 -1.98
N LEU A 62 6.40 9.23 -1.86
CA LEU A 62 7.48 8.30 -1.55
C LEU A 62 7.28 7.64 -0.19
N GLN A 63 6.86 8.40 0.82
CA GLN A 63 6.55 7.86 2.14
C GLN A 63 5.40 6.84 2.07
N ILE A 64 4.28 7.19 1.41
CA ILE A 64 3.13 6.28 1.27
C ILE A 64 3.52 5.01 0.52
N ALA A 65 4.30 5.13 -0.55
CA ALA A 65 4.78 3.98 -1.31
C ALA A 65 5.64 3.06 -0.43
N ALA A 66 6.56 3.62 0.37
CA ALA A 66 7.38 2.84 1.29
C ALA A 66 6.54 2.14 2.37
N GLU A 67 5.57 2.83 2.95
CA GLU A 67 4.64 2.28 3.94
C GLU A 67 3.79 1.14 3.34
N ALA A 68 3.30 1.31 2.12
CA ALA A 68 2.52 0.29 1.42
C ALA A 68 3.37 -0.98 1.16
N ILE A 69 4.57 -0.81 0.61
CA ILE A 69 5.49 -1.93 0.33
C ILE A 69 5.85 -2.67 1.62
N GLU A 70 6.13 -1.94 2.71
CA GLU A 70 6.46 -2.56 3.99
C GLU A 70 5.26 -3.29 4.60
N GLY A 71 4.05 -2.70 4.51
CA GLY A 71 2.81 -3.33 4.94
C GLY A 71 2.48 -4.60 4.16
N GLU A 72 2.73 -4.61 2.84
CA GLU A 72 2.60 -5.78 1.99
C GLU A 72 3.55 -6.90 2.42
N LYS A 73 4.84 -6.58 2.64
CA LYS A 73 5.82 -7.55 3.16
C LYS A 73 5.42 -8.11 4.52
N ALA A 74 4.91 -7.28 5.42
CA ALA A 74 4.42 -7.73 6.73
C ALA A 74 3.28 -8.76 6.60
N PHE A 75 2.50 -8.71 5.52
CA PHE A 75 1.44 -9.66 5.21
C PHE A 75 1.93 -10.94 4.53
N GLU A 76 3.11 -10.91 3.90
CA GLU A 76 3.75 -12.09 3.29
C GLU A 76 4.32 -13.07 4.33
N PHE A 77 4.36 -12.70 5.62
CA PHE A 77 4.72 -13.60 6.71
C PHE A 77 3.57 -14.58 7.04
N GLU A 78 3.24 -15.43 6.07
CA GLU A 78 2.44 -16.63 6.31
C GLU A 78 3.27 -17.58 7.20
N SER A 79 2.64 -18.27 8.17
CA SER A 79 3.39 -19.20 9.03
C SER A 79 4.11 -20.25 8.16
N PRO A 80 5.33 -20.67 8.52
CA PRO A 80 6.10 -21.62 7.71
C PRO A 80 5.35 -22.93 7.46
N GLU A 81 4.48 -23.32 8.39
CA GLU A 81 3.61 -24.49 8.30
C GLU A 81 2.51 -24.32 7.23
N VAL A 82 1.87 -23.15 7.18
CA VAL A 82 0.86 -22.83 6.17
C VAL A 82 1.51 -22.67 4.80
N SER A 83 2.67 -22.03 4.71
CA SER A 83 3.44 -21.93 3.46
C SER A 83 3.83 -23.32 2.93
N LEU A 84 4.33 -24.21 3.80
CA LEU A 84 4.63 -25.61 3.46
C LEU A 84 3.39 -26.38 3.01
N LEU A 85 2.25 -26.20 3.68
CA LEU A 85 0.98 -26.81 3.28
C LEU A 85 0.55 -26.34 1.89
N ARG A 86 0.57 -25.02 1.62
CA ARG A 86 0.24 -24.47 0.31
C ARG A 86 1.17 -24.96 -0.79
N GLN A 87 2.47 -25.11 -0.49
CA GLN A 87 3.43 -25.74 -1.39
C GLN A 87 3.05 -27.19 -1.69
N LYS A 88 2.74 -28.00 -0.68
CA LYS A 88 2.29 -29.40 -0.86
C LYS A 88 1.01 -29.50 -1.67
N LEU A 89 0.11 -28.53 -1.54
CA LEU A 89 -1.15 -28.46 -2.30
C LEU A 89 -1.00 -27.86 -3.70
N GLY A 90 0.21 -27.43 -4.12
CA GLY A 90 0.43 -26.77 -5.40
C GLY A 90 -0.16 -25.35 -5.49
N LEU A 91 -0.50 -24.75 -4.35
CA LEU A 91 -1.09 -23.41 -4.20
C LEU A 91 -0.06 -22.33 -3.88
N SER A 92 1.22 -22.68 -3.76
CA SER A 92 2.29 -21.70 -3.60
C SER A 92 2.28 -20.76 -4.81
N ARG A 93 2.14 -19.46 -4.54
CA ARG A 93 2.16 -18.42 -5.57
C ARG A 93 3.50 -18.53 -6.31
N LYS A 94 3.50 -19.09 -7.52
CA LYS A 94 4.58 -18.84 -8.46
C LYS A 94 4.48 -17.35 -8.75
N LEU A 95 5.34 -16.54 -8.14
CA LEU A 95 5.67 -15.27 -8.78
C LEU A 95 6.10 -15.66 -10.19
N SER A 96 5.28 -15.32 -11.18
CA SER A 96 5.70 -15.35 -12.57
C SER A 96 6.77 -14.28 -12.70
N THR A 97 7.98 -14.64 -12.29
CA THR A 97 9.21 -13.91 -12.55
C THR A 97 9.36 -13.91 -14.05
N ILE A 98 8.95 -12.81 -14.67
CA ILE A 98 9.58 -12.37 -15.90
C ILE A 98 11.05 -12.15 -15.53
N ILE A 99 11.93 -12.85 -16.27
CA ILE A 99 13.41 -12.85 -16.26
C ILE A 99 14.04 -14.17 -15.75
N SER A 100 14.36 -14.98 -16.76
CA SER A 100 15.54 -15.82 -16.97
C SER A 100 16.49 -16.08 -15.78
N SER A 101 16.63 -17.38 -15.50
CA SER A 101 17.83 -18.12 -15.10
C SER A 101 19.08 -17.31 -14.71
N GLU A 102 19.55 -17.46 -13.48
CA GLU A 102 20.85 -18.07 -13.19
C GLU A 102 21.02 -18.40 -11.70
N GLU A 103 21.67 -19.55 -11.47
CA GLU A 103 21.84 -20.25 -10.21
C GLU A 103 22.80 -19.54 -9.26
N ILE A 104 22.49 -19.48 -7.95
CA ILE A 104 23.52 -19.40 -6.91
C ILE A 104 23.11 -20.28 -5.72
N SER A 105 23.81 -21.41 -5.56
CA SER A 105 23.97 -22.11 -4.29
C SER A 105 24.82 -21.25 -3.34
N ILE A 106 24.47 -21.18 -2.05
CA ILE A 106 25.41 -21.32 -0.92
C ILE A 106 24.60 -21.60 0.38
N THR A 107 24.98 -22.70 1.02
CA THR A 107 24.64 -23.20 2.36
C THR A 107 25.24 -22.34 3.48
N THR A 108 24.58 -22.19 4.63
CA THR A 108 25.15 -22.08 6.01
C THR A 108 24.05 -21.78 7.06
N THR A 109 23.60 -22.76 7.86
CA THR A 109 24.01 -23.14 9.23
C THR A 109 23.68 -22.19 10.41
N SER A 110 22.66 -22.58 11.18
CA SER A 110 22.57 -22.71 12.67
C SER A 110 22.68 -21.48 13.62
N SER A 111 21.59 -21.23 14.36
CA SER A 111 21.43 -21.49 15.83
C SER A 111 20.57 -20.44 16.57
N LYS A 112 19.67 -20.92 17.45
CA LYS A 112 18.77 -20.13 18.32
C LYS A 112 19.42 -19.86 19.69
N LYS A 113 19.13 -18.69 20.30
CA LYS A 113 18.59 -18.54 21.69
C LYS A 113 18.23 -17.09 22.00
N THR A 114 17.01 -16.90 22.49
CA THR A 114 16.31 -15.63 22.75
C THR A 114 16.68 -15.01 24.11
N LYS A 115 16.96 -13.71 24.15
CA LYS A 115 17.00 -12.90 25.38
C LYS A 115 15.66 -12.16 25.51
N GLY A 116 14.81 -12.54 26.46
CA GLY A 116 13.58 -11.82 26.77
C GLY A 116 13.90 -10.47 27.44
N HIS A 117 13.24 -9.40 27.02
CA HIS A 117 13.39 -8.08 27.63
C HIS A 117 12.57 -8.00 28.93
N PRO A 118 13.14 -7.52 30.05
CA PRO A 118 12.39 -7.29 31.28
C PRO A 118 11.21 -6.34 31.02
N GLY A 119 10.00 -6.73 31.44
CA GLY A 119 8.78 -5.92 31.30
C GLY A 119 7.83 -6.34 30.17
N ILE A 120 8.21 -7.29 29.31
CA ILE A 120 7.32 -7.81 28.25
C ILE A 120 6.65 -9.10 28.75
N ARG A 121 5.32 -9.05 28.96
CA ARG A 121 4.52 -10.25 29.23
C ARG A 121 4.42 -11.09 27.96
N GLN A 122 4.44 -12.42 28.10
CA GLN A 122 4.18 -13.30 26.96
C GLN A 122 2.71 -13.19 26.55
N PRO A 123 2.40 -13.17 25.24
CA PRO A 123 1.04 -13.13 24.74
C PRO A 123 0.42 -14.53 24.88
N ASN A 124 0.05 -14.89 26.09
CA ASN A 124 -0.87 -15.98 26.36
C ASN A 124 -2.16 -15.41 26.92
N ARG A 125 -3.27 -16.09 26.64
CA ARG A 125 -4.59 -15.66 27.07
C ARG A 125 -4.71 -15.85 28.59
N ASP A 126 -4.96 -14.78 29.32
CA ASP A 126 -5.25 -14.87 30.75
C ASP A 126 -6.57 -15.62 30.95
N VAL A 127 -6.60 -16.50 31.96
CA VAL A 127 -7.81 -17.23 32.33
C VAL A 127 -8.71 -16.27 33.10
N ILE A 128 -9.86 -15.93 32.52
CA ILE A 128 -10.88 -15.09 33.16
C ILE A 128 -12.09 -15.95 33.56
N GLY A 129 -12.43 -15.93 34.84
CA GLY A 129 -13.58 -16.63 35.43
C GLY A 129 -13.21 -17.94 36.11
N GLY A 130 -12.92 -17.88 37.41
CA GLY A 130 -12.95 -19.02 38.33
C GLY A 130 -14.04 -18.77 39.37
N VAL A 131 -14.82 -19.81 39.66
CA VAL A 131 -15.91 -19.86 40.67
C VAL A 131 -15.38 -19.53 42.06
#